data_AF-A0A0K8QFR6-F1
#
_entry.id   AF-A0A0K8QFR6-F1
#
_cell.length_a   1.000
_cell.length_b   1.000
_cell.length_c   1.000
_cell.angle_alpha   90.00
_cell.angle_beta   90.00
_cell.angle_gamma   90.00
#
_symmetry.space_group_name_H-M   'P 1'
#
loop_
_entity.id
_entity.type
_entity.pdbx_description
1 polymer ?
#
loop_
_entity_poly.entity_id
_entity_poly.type
_entity_poly.pdbx_seq_one_letter_code
_entity_poly.pdbx_strand_id
1 'polypeptide(L)'
;MTTVSLYLDVDGVVNPFGPLGFTDWGTEWKIADAGILDVVYASELVDELNDLAAHPAARFVWLTTWQRLAPEFLCPAIGLHGEHWPVLTSDGWDQTADWWKLDVLQKDVQESGAERIVWMDDQLNHEAAARSWAEFLGNRVLWISPDPRRGLSRSDIAAVRQFLG
;
A
#
# COMPACT_ATOMS: atom_id res chain seq x y z
N MET A 1 -23.44 -0.98 0.90
CA MET A 1 -22.26 -0.47 0.16
C MET A 1 -21.23 -1.57 0.18
N THR A 2 -20.63 -1.91 -0.95
CA THR A 2 -19.59 -2.94 -1.02
C THR A 2 -18.27 -2.34 -0.54
N THR A 3 -17.71 -2.88 0.52
CA THR A 3 -16.41 -2.43 1.05
C THR A 3 -15.29 -2.92 0.13
N VAL A 4 -14.35 -2.03 -0.18
CA VAL A 4 -13.12 -2.32 -0.91
C VAL A 4 -11.96 -2.27 0.08
N SER A 5 -11.20 -3.35 0.19
CA SER A 5 -9.98 -3.36 1.01
C SER A 5 -8.78 -2.87 0.19
N LEU A 6 -8.03 -1.91 0.73
CA LEU A 6 -6.84 -1.34 0.11
C LEU A 6 -5.61 -1.75 0.93
N TYR A 7 -4.77 -2.61 0.37
CA TYR A 7 -3.55 -3.11 1.00
C TYR A 7 -2.36 -2.27 0.55
N LEU A 8 -1.70 -1.62 1.51
CA LEU A 8 -0.64 -0.64 1.25
C LEU A 8 0.70 -1.13 1.80
N ASP A 9 1.69 -1.22 0.91
CA ASP A 9 3.10 -1.29 1.28
C ASP A 9 3.72 0.11 1.44
N VAL A 10 4.89 0.18 2.08
CA VAL A 10 5.61 1.42 2.37
C VAL A 10 6.79 1.59 1.42
N ASP A 11 7.78 0.71 1.51
CA ASP A 11 9.03 0.84 0.76
C ASP A 11 8.79 0.56 -0.73
N GLY A 12 9.38 1.36 -1.61
CA GLY A 12 9.11 1.30 -3.05
C GLY A 12 7.71 1.82 -3.46
N VAL A 13 6.83 2.16 -2.51
CA VAL A 13 5.44 2.57 -2.75
C VAL A 13 5.17 3.99 -2.24
N VAL A 14 5.16 4.19 -0.92
CA VAL A 14 5.08 5.52 -0.29
C VAL A 14 6.48 6.13 -0.13
N ASN A 15 7.45 5.28 0.21
CA ASN A 15 8.86 5.59 0.40
C ASN A 15 9.70 5.01 -0.74
N PRO A 16 9.84 5.70 -1.89
CA PRO A 16 10.64 5.19 -3.00
C PRO A 16 12.13 5.04 -2.66
N PHE A 17 12.79 4.10 -3.33
CA PHE A 17 14.23 3.88 -3.18
C PHE A 17 15.05 4.87 -4.01
N GLY A 18 15.77 5.75 -3.32
CA GLY A 18 16.71 6.69 -3.95
C GLY A 18 16.08 7.53 -5.06
N PRO A 19 14.95 8.23 -4.79
CA PRO A 19 14.29 9.03 -5.80
C PRO A 19 15.19 10.17 -6.26
N LEU A 20 15.09 10.51 -7.54
CA LEU A 20 15.85 11.60 -8.17
C LEU A 20 14.90 12.61 -8.80
N GLY A 21 15.28 13.89 -8.77
CA GLY A 21 14.49 14.96 -9.37
C GLY A 21 13.26 15.33 -8.56
N PHE A 22 12.11 15.43 -9.22
CA PHE A 22 10.84 15.85 -8.64
C PHE A 22 9.87 14.67 -8.52
N THR A 23 8.87 14.81 -7.65
CA THR A 23 7.74 13.89 -7.52
C THR A 23 6.92 13.84 -8.80
N ASP A 24 6.02 12.87 -8.92
CA ASP A 24 5.07 12.78 -10.04
C ASP A 24 4.10 13.98 -10.10
N TRP A 25 3.96 14.72 -8.99
CA TRP A 25 3.19 15.96 -8.88
C TRP A 25 3.99 17.21 -9.30
N GLY A 26 5.29 17.05 -9.61
CA GLY A 26 6.16 18.14 -10.04
C GLY A 26 6.77 18.96 -8.90
N THR A 27 6.71 18.44 -7.67
CA THR A 27 7.24 19.09 -6.46
C THR A 27 8.49 18.38 -5.93
N GLU A 28 9.22 19.04 -5.03
CA GLU A 28 10.40 18.43 -4.41
C GLU A 28 9.98 17.33 -3.43
N TRP A 29 10.78 16.27 -3.37
CA TRP A 29 10.64 15.23 -2.36
C TRP A 29 10.78 15.81 -0.95
N LYS A 30 9.92 15.36 -0.04
CA LYS A 30 10.05 15.63 1.39
C LYS A 30 10.83 14.52 2.05
N ILE A 31 11.54 14.87 3.12
CA ILE A 31 12.25 13.92 3.97
C ILE A 31 11.72 14.12 5.39
N ALA A 32 11.30 13.04 6.03
CA ALA A 32 10.90 13.02 7.43
C ALA A 32 11.68 11.96 8.19
N ASP A 33 12.10 12.30 9.41
CA ASP A 33 12.70 11.36 10.34
C ASP A 33 11.58 10.55 11.02
N ALA A 34 11.45 9.27 10.67
CA ALA A 34 10.52 8.34 11.32
C ALA A 34 11.14 7.65 12.55
N GLY A 35 12.23 8.19 13.10
CA GLY A 35 12.96 7.70 14.27
C GLY A 35 13.86 6.50 13.98
N ILE A 36 13.41 5.57 13.14
CA ILE A 36 14.16 4.37 12.75
C ILE A 36 14.91 4.56 11.42
N LEU A 37 14.37 5.39 10.52
CA LEU A 37 14.95 5.70 9.22
C LEU A 37 14.33 6.98 8.65
N ASP A 38 15.07 7.63 7.74
CA ASP A 38 14.57 8.75 6.96
C ASP A 38 13.62 8.25 5.86
N VAL A 39 12.42 8.81 5.83
CA VAL A 39 11.39 8.51 4.83
C VAL A 39 11.39 9.63 3.79
N VAL A 40 11.56 9.27 2.53
CA VAL A 40 11.44 10.18 1.39
C VAL A 40 10.06 10.02 0.79
N TYR A 41 9.28 11.08 0.61
CA TYR A 41 7.91 10.97 0.13
C TYR A 41 7.44 12.20 -0.64
N ALA A 42 6.38 12.02 -1.43
CA ALA A 42 5.63 13.12 -2.03
C ALA A 42 4.50 13.54 -1.07
N SER A 43 4.46 14.81 -0.65
CA SER A 43 3.41 15.32 0.25
C SER A 43 2.01 15.09 -0.32
N GLU A 44 1.86 15.27 -1.62
CA GLU A 44 0.61 15.14 -2.35
C GLU A 44 0.14 13.68 -2.40
N LEU A 45 1.06 12.71 -2.40
CA LEU A 45 0.69 11.30 -2.28
C LEU A 45 0.06 11.04 -0.90
N VAL A 46 0.62 11.60 0.17
CA VAL A 46 0.07 11.45 1.53
C VAL A 46 -1.32 12.09 1.63
N ASP A 47 -1.48 13.30 1.09
CA ASP A 47 -2.78 13.97 1.05
C ASP A 47 -3.83 13.15 0.28
N GLU A 48 -3.47 12.61 -0.88
CA GLU A 48 -4.36 11.76 -1.67
C GLU A 48 -4.69 10.43 -0.99
N LEU A 49 -3.73 9.80 -0.29
CA LEU A 49 -3.99 8.59 0.51
C LEU A 49 -4.94 8.89 1.68
N ASN A 50 -4.77 10.03 2.35
CA ASN A 50 -5.69 10.49 3.39
C ASN A 50 -7.11 10.69 2.84
N ASP A 51 -7.24 11.32 1.66
CA ASP A 51 -8.53 11.52 0.99
C ASP A 51 -9.19 10.20 0.57
N LEU A 52 -8.40 9.25 0.06
CA LEU A 52 -8.87 7.90 -0.28
C LEU A 52 -9.33 7.15 0.98
N ALA A 53 -8.61 7.28 2.09
CA ALA A 53 -8.96 6.62 3.35
C ALA A 53 -10.25 7.17 3.97
N ALA A 54 -10.60 8.43 3.70
CA ALA A 54 -11.87 9.02 4.09
C ALA A 54 -13.06 8.56 3.22
N HIS A 55 -12.82 7.86 2.11
CA HIS A 55 -13.87 7.38 1.23
C HIS A 55 -14.73 6.30 1.93
N PRO A 56 -16.08 6.37 1.88
CA PRO A 56 -16.95 5.49 2.67
C PRO A 56 -16.89 4.00 2.27
N ALA A 57 -16.39 3.71 1.08
CA ALA A 57 -16.17 2.34 0.62
C ALA A 57 -14.76 1.80 0.92
N ALA A 58 -13.82 2.65 1.34
CA ALA A 58 -12.43 2.26 1.52
C ALA A 58 -12.18 1.68 2.92
N ARG A 59 -11.52 0.53 2.96
CA ARG A 59 -10.90 -0.04 4.15
C ARG A 59 -9.41 -0.18 3.89
N PHE A 60 -8.60 0.74 4.39
CA PHE A 60 -7.15 0.60 4.29
C PHE A 60 -6.62 -0.44 5.28
N VAL A 61 -5.57 -1.14 4.87
CA VAL A 61 -4.87 -2.18 5.61
C VAL A 61 -3.38 -2.06 5.34
N TRP A 62 -2.58 -2.04 6.39
CA TRP A 62 -1.13 -2.12 6.29
C TRP A 62 -0.71 -3.54 5.88
N LEU A 63 -0.01 -3.63 4.74
CA LEU A 63 0.61 -4.85 4.26
C LEU A 63 2.05 -4.56 3.86
N THR A 64 2.86 -4.33 4.88
CA THR A 64 4.23 -3.85 4.74
C THR A 64 5.17 -4.56 5.70
N THR A 65 6.45 -4.65 5.33
CA THR A 65 7.51 -5.16 6.21
C THR A 65 7.75 -4.26 7.43
N TRP A 66 7.30 -3.00 7.41
CA TRP A 66 7.26 -2.13 8.58
C TRP A 66 6.31 -2.66 9.67
N GLN A 67 5.28 -3.40 9.28
CA GLN A 67 4.24 -3.93 10.18
C GLN A 67 3.74 -2.85 11.15
N ARG A 68 3.86 -3.08 12.47
CA ARG A 68 3.39 -2.15 13.51
C ARG A 68 4.18 -0.84 13.56
N LEU A 69 5.35 -0.77 12.94
CA LEU A 69 6.14 0.45 12.85
C LEU A 69 5.51 1.48 11.90
N ALA A 70 4.71 1.05 10.92
CA ALA A 70 4.02 1.97 10.00
C ALA A 70 3.00 2.87 10.74
N PRO A 71 2.03 2.35 11.51
CA PRO A 71 1.14 3.21 12.28
C PRO A 71 1.86 3.96 13.42
N GLU A 72 2.89 3.36 14.04
CA GLU A 72 3.55 3.96 15.21
C GLU A 72 4.51 5.10 14.85
N PHE A 73 5.26 4.97 13.76
CA PHE A 73 6.36 5.88 13.42
C PHE A 73 6.17 6.58 12.08
N LEU A 74 5.76 5.86 11.03
CA LEU A 74 5.60 6.45 9.70
C LEU A 74 4.47 7.47 9.67
N CYS A 75 3.28 7.08 10.18
CA CYS A 75 2.09 7.93 10.18
C CYS A 75 2.32 9.32 10.79
N PRO A 76 2.81 9.45 12.05
CA PRO A 76 3.06 10.77 12.62
C PRO A 76 4.21 11.53 11.94
N ALA A 77 5.18 10.84 11.32
CA ALA A 77 6.31 11.49 10.66
C ALA A 77 5.92 12.18 9.34
N ILE A 78 5.02 11.57 8.56
CA ILE A 78 4.63 12.09 7.24
C ILE A 78 3.23 12.72 7.20
N GLY A 79 2.45 12.61 8.28
CA GLY A 79 1.08 13.12 8.35
C GLY A 79 0.03 12.22 7.68
N LEU A 80 0.30 10.91 7.61
CA LEU A 80 -0.65 9.92 7.07
C LEU A 80 -1.58 9.41 8.17
N HIS A 81 -2.89 9.47 7.95
CA HIS A 81 -3.93 9.09 8.92
C HIS A 81 -4.18 7.56 8.94
N GLY A 82 -3.11 6.79 9.07
CA GLY A 82 -3.11 5.32 9.04
C GLY A 82 -2.95 4.64 10.39
N GLU A 83 -2.98 5.37 11.50
CA GLU A 83 -2.66 4.89 12.85
C GLU A 83 -3.63 3.80 13.33
N HIS A 84 -4.84 3.76 12.77
CA HIS A 84 -5.91 2.84 13.16
C HIS A 84 -6.25 1.80 12.09
N TRP A 85 -5.51 1.77 10.99
CA TRP A 85 -5.71 0.74 9.97
C TRP A 85 -5.26 -0.63 10.51
N PRO A 86 -5.96 -1.73 10.17
CA PRO A 86 -5.48 -3.07 10.49
C PRO A 86 -4.08 -3.30 9.95
N VAL A 87 -3.25 -4.02 10.72
CA VAL A 87 -1.87 -4.36 10.34
C VAL A 87 -1.78 -5.86 10.14
N LEU A 88 -1.45 -6.29 8.92
CA LEU A 88 -1.12 -7.68 8.65
C LEU A 88 0.36 -7.91 8.94
N THR A 89 0.65 -8.98 9.69
CA THR A 89 1.99 -9.29 10.19
C THR A 89 2.46 -10.62 9.63
N SER A 90 3.78 -10.80 9.49
CA SER A 90 4.38 -12.09 9.17
C SER A 90 4.45 -13.06 10.37
N ASP A 91 3.83 -12.71 11.50
CA ASP A 91 3.80 -13.54 12.71
C ASP A 91 3.18 -14.92 12.41
N GLY A 92 3.93 -15.98 12.71
CA GLY A 92 3.51 -17.36 12.45
C GLY A 92 3.62 -17.79 10.98
N TRP A 93 4.22 -16.95 10.12
CA TRP A 93 4.51 -17.32 8.74
C TRP A 93 5.65 -18.35 8.66
N ASP A 94 5.45 -19.37 7.82
CA ASP A 94 6.45 -20.38 7.53
C ASP A 94 7.43 -19.81 6.49
N GLN A 95 8.70 -19.68 6.87
CA GLN A 95 9.77 -19.14 6.00
C GLN A 95 10.05 -20.00 4.75
N THR A 96 9.39 -21.15 4.60
CA THR A 96 9.44 -21.99 3.40
C THR A 96 8.43 -21.59 2.32
N ALA A 97 7.44 -20.75 2.64
CA ALA A 97 6.54 -20.17 1.64
C ALA A 97 7.24 -19.04 0.87
N ASP A 98 6.79 -18.77 -0.36
CA ASP A 98 7.49 -17.85 -1.27
C ASP A 98 7.39 -16.38 -0.81
N TRP A 99 6.19 -15.91 -0.44
CA TRP A 99 5.97 -14.52 -0.05
C TRP A 99 4.81 -14.35 0.94
N TRP A 100 5.14 -14.00 2.19
CA TRP A 100 4.20 -13.95 3.31
C TRP A 100 3.00 -13.03 3.11
N LYS A 101 3.17 -11.95 2.34
CA LYS A 101 2.13 -10.96 2.11
C LYS A 101 0.92 -11.56 1.40
N LEU A 102 1.13 -12.51 0.48
CA LEU A 102 0.04 -13.17 -0.22
C LEU A 102 -0.85 -13.99 0.73
N ASP A 103 -0.23 -14.79 1.59
CA ASP A 103 -0.95 -15.70 2.50
C ASP A 103 -1.83 -14.92 3.49
N VAL A 104 -1.26 -13.87 4.10
CA VAL A 104 -2.00 -13.06 5.08
C VAL A 104 -3.07 -12.19 4.44
N LEU A 105 -2.83 -11.69 3.22
CA LEU A 105 -3.83 -10.94 2.46
C LEU A 105 -5.00 -11.86 2.10
N GLN A 106 -4.75 -13.06 1.59
CA GLN A 106 -5.80 -14.03 1.26
C GLN A 106 -6.68 -14.35 2.48
N LYS A 107 -6.06 -14.53 3.64
CA LYS A 107 -6.76 -14.72 4.90
C LYS A 107 -7.60 -13.49 5.28
N ASP A 108 -7.05 -12.28 5.24
CA ASP A 108 -7.80 -11.05 5.54
C ASP A 108 -8.98 -10.84 4.58
N VAL A 109 -8.83 -11.14 3.29
CA VAL A 109 -9.93 -11.06 2.31
C VAL A 109 -11.06 -12.03 2.66
N GLN A 110 -10.72 -13.26 3.06
CA GLN A 110 -11.71 -14.25 3.50
C GLN A 110 -12.41 -13.81 4.80
N GLU A 111 -11.67 -13.31 5.78
CA GLU A 111 -12.21 -12.92 7.09
C GLU A 111 -13.02 -11.63 7.05
N SER A 112 -12.56 -10.64 6.28
CA SER A 112 -13.27 -9.36 6.09
C SER A 112 -14.47 -9.46 5.16
N GLY A 113 -14.53 -10.50 4.31
CA GLY A 113 -15.54 -10.66 3.28
C GLY A 113 -15.43 -9.62 2.16
N ALA A 114 -14.25 -9.03 1.96
CA ALA A 114 -14.02 -8.02 0.93
C ALA A 114 -14.32 -8.59 -0.48
N GLU A 115 -15.27 -7.97 -1.18
CA GLU A 115 -15.65 -8.40 -2.53
C GLU A 115 -14.69 -7.91 -3.60
N ARG A 116 -14.03 -6.77 -3.33
CA ARG A 116 -13.07 -6.12 -4.21
C ARG A 116 -11.88 -5.63 -3.39
N ILE A 117 -10.70 -5.64 -3.99
CA ILE A 117 -9.46 -5.23 -3.34
C ILE A 117 -8.62 -4.34 -4.25
N VAL A 118 -7.76 -3.53 -3.62
CA VAL A 118 -6.63 -2.85 -4.24
C VAL A 118 -5.37 -3.36 -3.55
N TRP A 119 -4.36 -3.77 -4.30
CA TRP A 119 -3.06 -4.16 -3.76
C TRP A 119 -1.96 -3.26 -4.34
N MET A 120 -1.33 -2.48 -3.48
CA MET A 120 -0.26 -1.51 -3.82
C MET A 120 1.05 -1.96 -3.18
N ASP A 121 1.93 -2.56 -3.99
CA ASP A 121 3.21 -3.13 -3.54
C ASP A 121 4.16 -3.23 -4.74
N ASP A 122 5.39 -2.72 -4.61
CA ASP A 122 6.35 -2.62 -5.72
C ASP A 122 6.85 -3.99 -6.18
N GLN A 123 6.82 -4.99 -5.31
CA GLN A 123 7.33 -6.33 -5.59
C GLN A 123 6.37 -7.18 -6.42
N LEU A 124 5.10 -6.78 -6.52
CA LEU A 124 4.03 -7.55 -7.15
C LEU A 124 4.38 -8.14 -8.52
N ASN A 125 4.99 -7.36 -9.41
CA ASN A 125 5.37 -7.83 -10.75
C ASN A 125 6.46 -8.93 -10.75
N HIS A 126 7.09 -9.17 -9.61
CA HIS A 126 8.12 -10.20 -9.41
C HIS A 126 7.60 -11.43 -8.66
N GLU A 127 6.36 -11.38 -8.15
CA GLU A 127 5.77 -12.42 -7.31
C GLU A 127 4.78 -13.30 -8.10
N ALA A 128 5.25 -14.44 -8.60
CA ALA A 128 4.49 -15.30 -9.52
C ALA A 128 3.18 -15.85 -8.92
N ALA A 129 3.20 -16.23 -7.64
CA ALA A 129 2.02 -16.71 -6.93
C ALA A 129 0.98 -15.59 -6.75
N ALA A 130 1.43 -14.39 -6.40
CA ALA A 130 0.56 -13.23 -6.25
C ALA A 130 -0.08 -12.85 -7.58
N ARG A 131 0.70 -12.86 -8.67
CA ARG A 131 0.18 -12.62 -10.03
C ARG A 131 -0.89 -13.63 -10.41
N SER A 132 -0.62 -14.91 -10.19
CA SER A 132 -1.57 -15.99 -10.50
C SER A 132 -2.89 -15.82 -9.73
N TRP A 133 -2.80 -15.40 -8.48
CA TRP A 133 -3.98 -15.13 -7.66
C TRP A 133 -4.75 -13.89 -8.11
N ALA A 134 -4.07 -12.81 -8.50
CA ALA A 134 -4.72 -11.62 -9.05
C ALA A 134 -5.43 -11.91 -10.39
N GLU A 135 -4.81 -12.70 -11.27
CA GLU A 135 -5.44 -13.16 -12.51
C GLU A 135 -6.72 -13.97 -12.22
N PHE A 136 -6.72 -14.80 -11.17
CA PHE A 136 -7.91 -15.51 -10.71
C PHE A 136 -9.01 -14.58 -10.15
N LEU A 137 -8.64 -13.50 -9.44
CA LEU A 137 -9.60 -12.51 -8.95
C LEU A 137 -10.23 -11.69 -10.08
N GLY A 138 -9.51 -11.48 -11.18
CA GLY A 138 -10.00 -10.75 -12.36
C GLY A 138 -10.35 -9.29 -12.03
N ASN A 139 -11.56 -8.86 -12.38
CA ASN A 139 -12.02 -7.48 -12.16
C ASN A 139 -12.25 -7.11 -10.68
N ARG A 140 -12.10 -8.06 -9.76
CA ARG A 140 -12.23 -7.84 -8.32
C ARG A 140 -10.95 -7.30 -7.68
N VAL A 141 -9.83 -7.27 -8.41
CA VAL A 141 -8.57 -6.70 -7.94
C VAL A 141 -8.14 -5.53 -8.83
N LEU A 142 -7.76 -4.43 -8.20
CA LEU A 142 -6.87 -3.44 -8.80
C LEU A 142 -5.45 -3.70 -8.32
N TRP A 143 -4.57 -4.00 -9.27
CA TRP A 143 -3.19 -4.41 -9.03
C TRP A 143 -2.26 -3.25 -9.40
N ILE A 144 -1.50 -2.72 -8.44
CA ILE A 144 -0.62 -1.57 -8.62
C ILE A 144 0.79 -1.93 -8.12
N SER A 145 1.70 -2.08 -9.07
CA SER A 145 3.12 -2.36 -8.83
C SER A 145 3.93 -1.18 -9.41
N PRO A 146 4.17 -0.13 -8.61
CA PRO A 146 4.87 1.07 -9.08
C PRO A 146 6.35 0.78 -9.39
N ASP A 147 6.99 1.67 -10.16
CA ASP A 147 8.45 1.71 -10.18
C ASP A 147 8.94 2.07 -8.79
N PRO A 148 9.75 1.23 -8.12
CA PRO A 148 10.12 1.44 -6.74
C PRO A 148 11.02 2.65 -6.51
N ARG A 149 11.60 3.24 -7.57
CA ARG A 149 12.34 4.50 -7.49
C ARG A 149 11.47 5.74 -7.60
N ARG A 150 10.19 5.56 -7.96
CA ARG A 150 9.21 6.63 -8.13
C ARG A 150 8.07 6.55 -7.12
N GLY A 151 7.75 5.37 -6.62
CA GLY A 151 6.59 5.15 -5.74
C GLY A 151 5.27 5.28 -6.50
N LEU A 152 4.17 5.35 -5.76
CA LEU A 152 2.84 5.55 -6.33
C LEU A 152 2.75 6.87 -7.10
N SER A 153 2.25 6.77 -8.31
CA SER A 153 2.03 7.91 -9.21
C SER A 153 0.65 8.53 -9.00
N ARG A 154 0.47 9.72 -9.56
CA ARG A 154 -0.86 10.36 -9.63
C ARG A 154 -1.86 9.51 -10.41
N SER A 155 -1.39 8.80 -11.45
CA SER A 155 -2.24 7.89 -12.22
C SER A 155 -2.69 6.67 -11.43
N ASP A 156 -1.85 6.15 -10.53
CA ASP A 156 -2.21 5.03 -9.66
C ASP A 156 -3.33 5.44 -8.71
N ILE A 157 -3.19 6.59 -8.05
CA ILE A 157 -4.22 7.17 -7.18
C ILE A 157 -5.53 7.39 -7.95
N ALA A 158 -5.46 7.91 -9.17
CA ALA A 158 -6.65 8.09 -10.00
C ALA A 158 -7.35 6.77 -10.32
N ALA A 159 -6.59 5.70 -10.58
CA ALA A 159 -7.13 4.36 -10.80
C ALA A 159 -7.81 3.80 -9.54
N VAL A 160 -7.21 4.00 -8.36
CA VAL A 160 -7.81 3.62 -7.07
C VAL A 160 -9.14 4.34 -6.86
N ARG A 161 -9.15 5.66 -7.08
CA ARG A 161 -10.37 6.48 -6.95
C ARG A 161 -11.47 5.99 -7.88
N GLN A 162 -11.15 5.70 -9.15
CA GLN A 162 -12.10 5.14 -10.10
C GLN A 162 -12.61 3.76 -9.67
N PHE A 163 -11.74 2.94 -9.07
CA PHE A 163 -12.11 1.60 -8.63
C PHE A 163 -13.09 1.61 -7.44
N LEU A 164 -12.97 2.62 -6.57
CA LEU A 164 -13.85 2.81 -5.41
C LEU A 164 -15.28 3.26 -5.79
N GLY A 165 -15.46 3.87 -6.97
CA GLY A 165 -16.77 4.31 -7.50
C GLY A 165 -17.08 5.75 -7.20
#